data_AF-A0A815EA41-F1
#
_entry.id   AF-A0A815EA41-F1
#
_cell.length_a   1.000
_cell.length_b   1.000
_cell.length_c   1.000
_cell.angle_alpha   90.00
_cell.angle_beta   90.00
_cell.angle_gamma   90.00
#
_symmetry.space_group_name_H-M   'P 1'
#
loop_
_entity.id
_entity.type
_entity.pdbx_description
1 polymer ?
#
loop_
_entity_poly.entity_id
_entity_poly.type
_entity_poly.pdbx_seq_one_letter_code
_entity_poly.pdbx_strand_id
1 'polypeptide(L)'
;MNDTARVQNVETNRDIIKSLLHETRVMIMQLHQIDDQMDVFDNKSNVHRNDREYLQNLNIIIKEFVDVDEYNMICSKCDFVCQEQCTSHAKEYEIFTISDGRCTKCPGRCMLTEHYIAQKLIKQLTRKTDQVIMDVRDKKGIPGKENTKLQTIPETKKFISIQLQKEYKQIEELCHRLKSSCIEFDIADELYTFIMELKNNYDTLNSKFVQLEAEHLITCLERLSDDLQQTLPSTPLSAYFNYSPVENRNTNRQFPRFSTSSDKEKPEKSVESSSESCSTYVEYSTNRLLQTYSDLMNMGNHERCIAIQDEFHRRCHGQSIGYLTEDSLLSFCKLYNRCQNEKPDSLSKKQIALQKAVLDITDENVLNIANVPNEHLLELAAIVLSLKNVSFA
;
A
#
# COMPACT_ATOMS: atom_id res chain seq x y z
N MET A 1 10.57 29.39 -25.49
CA MET A 1 10.40 27.93 -25.48
C MET A 1 8.91 27.66 -25.38
N ASN A 2 8.37 26.76 -26.20
CA ASN A 2 6.93 26.42 -26.21
C ASN A 2 6.51 25.80 -24.88
N ASP A 3 5.45 26.30 -24.25
CA ASP A 3 4.92 25.79 -22.98
C ASP A 3 4.60 24.28 -23.04
N THR A 4 4.19 23.78 -24.20
CA THR A 4 3.95 22.35 -24.46
C THR A 4 5.19 21.47 -24.23
N ALA A 5 6.39 21.95 -24.61
CA ALA A 5 7.63 21.21 -24.40
C ALA A 5 8.06 21.23 -22.91
N ARG A 6 7.64 22.24 -22.15
CA ARG A 6 7.90 22.35 -20.72
C ARG A 6 7.03 21.37 -19.93
N VAL A 7 5.72 21.30 -20.24
CA VAL A 7 4.77 20.38 -19.59
C VAL A 7 5.15 18.91 -19.82
N GLN A 8 5.48 18.53 -21.05
CA GLN A 8 5.92 17.16 -21.36
C GLN A 8 7.18 16.74 -20.57
N ASN A 9 8.08 17.68 -20.28
CA ASN A 9 9.29 17.40 -19.50
C ASN A 9 8.95 17.11 -18.02
N VAL A 10 7.96 17.82 -17.45
CA VAL A 10 7.55 17.64 -16.05
C VAL A 10 6.90 16.27 -15.83
N GLU A 11 5.92 15.91 -16.67
CA GLU A 11 5.22 14.62 -16.59
C GLU A 11 6.18 13.44 -16.75
N THR A 12 7.08 13.53 -17.74
CA THR A 12 8.11 12.52 -17.97
C THR A 12 9.01 12.36 -16.75
N ASN A 13 9.46 13.45 -16.14
CA ASN A 13 10.34 13.38 -14.98
C ASN A 13 9.61 12.86 -13.72
N ARG A 14 8.33 13.21 -13.53
CA ARG A 14 7.50 12.64 -12.45
C ARG A 14 7.41 11.13 -12.59
N ASP A 15 7.12 10.65 -13.79
CA ASP A 15 7.00 9.21 -14.05
C ASP A 15 8.34 8.48 -13.89
N ILE A 16 9.46 9.12 -14.25
CA ILE A 16 10.81 8.62 -13.97
C ILE A 16 11.05 8.49 -12.46
N ILE A 17 10.72 9.53 -11.66
CA ILE A 17 10.85 9.46 -10.20
C ILE A 17 9.99 8.32 -9.66
N LYS A 18 8.72 8.22 -10.07
CA LYS A 18 7.82 7.14 -9.63
C LYS A 18 8.36 5.77 -9.97
N SER A 19 8.91 5.60 -11.17
CA SER A 19 9.55 4.34 -11.58
C SER A 19 10.69 3.97 -10.64
N LEU A 20 11.60 4.91 -10.35
CA LEU A 20 12.75 4.64 -9.48
C LEU A 20 12.35 4.35 -8.04
N LEU A 21 11.39 5.12 -7.50
CA LEU A 21 10.83 4.89 -6.17
C LEU A 21 10.19 3.50 -6.11
N HIS A 22 9.38 3.15 -7.10
CA HIS A 22 8.75 1.83 -7.19
C HIS A 22 9.78 0.69 -7.29
N GLU A 23 10.81 0.84 -8.13
CA GLU A 23 11.90 -0.13 -8.26
C GLU A 23 12.66 -0.31 -6.95
N THR A 24 12.92 0.78 -6.23
CA THR A 24 13.56 0.76 -4.92
C THR A 24 12.70 0.00 -3.90
N ARG A 25 11.39 0.26 -3.87
CA ARG A 25 10.44 -0.48 -3.01
C ARG A 25 10.45 -1.98 -3.33
N VAL A 26 10.38 -2.36 -4.60
CA VAL A 26 10.42 -3.76 -5.03
C VAL A 26 11.75 -4.42 -4.63
N MET A 27 12.87 -3.70 -4.73
CA MET A 27 14.18 -4.20 -4.31
C MET A 27 14.26 -4.47 -2.81
N ILE A 28 13.69 -3.60 -1.96
CA ILE A 28 13.59 -3.85 -0.51
C ILE A 28 12.77 -5.09 -0.22
N MET A 29 11.64 -5.27 -0.92
CA MET A 29 10.80 -6.46 -0.76
C MET A 29 11.50 -7.74 -1.20
N GLN A 30 12.28 -7.69 -2.28
CA GLN A 30 13.10 -8.82 -2.71
C GLN A 30 14.20 -9.13 -1.69
N LEU A 31 14.87 -8.11 -1.14
CA LEU A 31 15.86 -8.28 -0.09
C LEU A 31 15.26 -8.97 1.14
N HIS A 32 14.08 -8.53 1.57
CA HIS A 32 13.33 -9.17 2.64
C HIS A 32 13.12 -10.66 2.38
N GLN A 33 12.62 -10.99 1.20
CA GLN A 33 12.38 -12.38 0.82
C GLN A 33 13.67 -13.21 0.78
N ILE A 34 14.77 -12.66 0.26
CA ILE A 34 16.08 -13.33 0.26
C ILE A 34 16.53 -13.58 1.71
N ASP A 35 16.43 -12.57 2.57
CA ASP A 35 16.88 -12.68 3.97
C ASP A 35 16.04 -13.68 4.77
N ASP A 36 14.72 -13.68 4.60
CA ASP A 36 13.83 -14.68 5.21
C ASP A 36 14.24 -16.11 4.80
N GLN A 37 14.59 -16.33 3.53
CA GLN A 37 15.07 -17.64 3.07
C GLN A 37 16.44 -17.99 3.65
N MET A 38 17.31 -17.00 3.86
CA MET A 38 18.61 -17.21 4.51
C MET A 38 18.45 -17.55 6.00
N ASP A 39 17.56 -16.88 6.72
CA ASP A 39 17.30 -17.16 8.14
C ASP A 39 16.70 -18.55 8.34
N VAL A 40 15.79 -18.98 7.46
CA VAL A 40 15.28 -20.36 7.45
C VAL A 40 16.42 -21.36 7.25
N PHE A 41 17.41 -21.04 6.43
CA PHE A 41 18.57 -21.88 6.22
C PHE A 41 19.53 -21.89 7.42
N ASP A 42 19.87 -20.75 8.00
CA ASP A 42 20.77 -20.69 9.16
C ASP A 42 20.20 -21.51 10.33
N ASN A 43 18.88 -21.46 10.51
CA ASN A 43 18.19 -22.30 11.49
C ASN A 43 18.24 -23.81 11.17
N LYS A 44 18.20 -24.20 9.88
CA LYS A 44 18.26 -25.60 9.43
C LYS A 44 19.68 -26.16 9.31
N SER A 45 20.67 -25.35 8.95
CA SER A 45 22.06 -25.76 8.75
C SER A 45 22.76 -26.14 10.07
N ASN A 46 22.26 -25.63 11.20
CA ASN A 46 22.61 -26.12 12.54
C ASN A 46 22.21 -27.60 12.75
N VAL A 47 21.31 -28.14 11.92
CA VAL A 47 20.83 -29.53 11.97
C VAL A 47 21.55 -30.43 10.95
N HIS A 48 21.99 -29.91 9.80
CA HIS A 48 22.61 -30.71 8.73
C HIS A 48 23.82 -30.00 8.07
N ARG A 49 25.03 -30.54 8.30
CA ARG A 49 26.32 -29.97 7.83
C ARG A 49 26.55 -29.95 6.30
N ASN A 50 25.68 -30.57 5.49
CA ASN A 50 25.87 -30.73 4.05
C ASN A 50 24.84 -30.00 3.16
N ASP A 51 23.96 -29.16 3.72
CA ASP A 51 22.81 -28.57 3.01
C ASP A 51 23.14 -27.37 2.08
N ARG A 52 24.41 -27.16 1.72
CA ARG A 52 24.80 -26.01 0.87
C ARG A 52 24.21 -26.09 -0.54
N GLU A 53 23.98 -27.32 -1.04
CA GLU A 53 23.33 -27.59 -2.33
C GLU A 53 21.81 -27.34 -2.28
N TYR A 54 21.20 -27.40 -1.10
CA TYR A 54 19.78 -27.11 -0.93
C TYR A 54 19.47 -25.63 -1.19
N LEU A 55 20.30 -24.71 -0.67
CA LEU A 55 20.16 -23.27 -0.92
C LEU A 55 20.29 -22.90 -2.39
N GLN A 56 21.22 -23.55 -3.10
CA GLN A 56 21.42 -23.31 -4.54
C GLN A 56 20.20 -23.71 -5.36
N ASN A 57 19.37 -24.62 -4.87
CA ASN A 57 18.25 -25.14 -5.62
C ASN A 57 16.89 -24.60 -5.15
N LEU A 58 16.87 -23.72 -4.13
CA LEU A 58 15.63 -23.14 -3.66
C LEU A 58 15.11 -22.13 -4.66
N ASN A 59 13.88 -22.34 -5.12
CA ASN A 59 13.20 -21.44 -6.04
C ASN A 59 12.54 -20.32 -5.25
N ILE A 60 12.90 -19.09 -5.56
CA ILE A 60 12.21 -17.89 -5.09
C ILE A 60 11.50 -17.21 -6.25
N ILE A 61 10.35 -16.64 -5.96
CA ILE A 61 9.61 -15.84 -6.93
C ILE A 61 10.00 -14.37 -6.72
N ILE A 62 10.64 -13.78 -7.72
CA ILE A 62 11.04 -12.37 -7.72
C ILE A 62 10.23 -11.58 -8.75
N LYS A 63 10.04 -10.29 -8.50
CA LYS A 63 9.44 -9.35 -9.46
C LYS A 63 10.53 -8.50 -10.11
N GLU A 64 10.78 -8.65 -11.39
CA GLU A 64 11.82 -7.88 -12.09
C GLU A 64 11.21 -6.87 -13.08
N PHE A 65 11.79 -5.68 -13.11
CA PHE A 65 11.51 -4.69 -14.14
C PHE A 65 12.36 -4.99 -15.37
N VAL A 66 11.70 -5.12 -16.52
CA VAL A 66 12.33 -5.39 -17.81
C VAL A 66 12.08 -4.19 -18.71
N ASP A 67 13.15 -3.58 -19.20
CA ASP A 67 13.07 -2.50 -20.18
C ASP A 67 12.47 -3.01 -21.49
N VAL A 68 11.56 -2.24 -22.08
CA VAL A 68 10.88 -2.52 -23.35
C VAL A 68 10.77 -1.25 -24.18
N ASP A 69 10.56 -1.40 -25.49
CA ASP A 69 10.49 -0.24 -26.40
C ASP A 69 9.18 0.55 -26.23
N GLU A 70 8.11 -0.13 -25.81
CA GLU A 70 6.79 0.47 -25.64
C GLU A 70 6.55 1.00 -24.22
N TYR A 71 5.79 2.10 -24.13
CA TYR A 71 5.35 2.63 -22.85
C TYR A 71 4.22 1.79 -22.26
N ASN A 72 4.25 1.58 -20.95
CA ASN A 72 3.22 0.85 -20.21
C ASN A 72 2.78 1.67 -19.00
N MET A 73 1.51 1.56 -18.63
CA MET A 73 0.98 2.13 -17.41
C MET A 73 1.15 1.13 -16.27
N ILE A 74 1.94 1.49 -15.26
CA ILE A 74 2.32 0.63 -14.15
C ILE A 74 1.75 1.19 -12.85
N CYS A 75 1.13 0.34 -12.04
CA CYS A 75 0.68 0.68 -10.69
C CYS A 75 1.85 0.49 -9.70
N SER A 76 2.30 1.58 -9.07
CA SER A 76 3.39 1.58 -8.07
C SER A 76 3.02 0.85 -6.78
N LYS A 77 1.72 0.70 -6.50
CA LYS A 77 1.20 0.07 -5.28
C LYS A 77 0.98 -1.44 -5.42
N CYS A 78 0.51 -1.90 -6.58
CA CYS A 78 0.19 -3.32 -6.81
C CYS A 78 1.29 -4.12 -7.52
N ASP A 79 2.36 -3.47 -7.98
CA ASP A 79 3.32 -4.06 -8.92
C ASP A 79 2.65 -4.64 -10.18
N PHE A 80 1.63 -3.94 -10.71
CA PHE A 80 0.79 -4.46 -11.79
C PHE A 80 0.84 -3.56 -13.04
N VAL A 81 1.06 -4.16 -14.20
CA VAL A 81 0.99 -3.47 -15.50
C VAL A 81 -0.49 -3.35 -15.88
N CYS A 82 -1.04 -2.15 -15.69
CA CYS A 82 -2.47 -1.88 -15.89
C CYS A 82 -2.85 -1.75 -17.36
N GLN A 83 -1.91 -1.30 -18.19
CA GLN A 83 -2.07 -1.19 -19.63
C GLN A 83 -0.71 -1.32 -20.31
N GLU A 84 -0.64 -2.17 -21.34
CA GLU A 84 0.54 -2.33 -22.18
C GLU A 84 0.41 -1.48 -23.46
N GLN A 85 1.55 -1.11 -24.06
CA GLN A 85 1.62 -0.43 -25.36
C GLN A 85 0.84 0.89 -25.43
N CYS A 86 1.03 1.75 -24.43
CA CYS A 86 0.48 3.10 -24.40
C CYS A 86 1.02 3.93 -25.58
N THR A 87 0.12 4.53 -26.35
CA THR A 87 0.42 5.20 -27.63
C THR A 87 1.04 6.59 -27.47
N SER A 88 1.00 7.20 -26.27
CA SER A 88 1.72 8.45 -26.01
C SER A 88 1.97 8.69 -24.52
N HIS A 89 2.97 9.53 -24.22
CA HIS A 89 3.25 10.08 -22.89
C HIS A 89 2.22 11.11 -22.41
N ALA A 90 1.55 11.79 -23.34
CA ALA A 90 1.13 13.17 -23.08
C ALA A 90 -0.35 13.47 -23.33
N LYS A 91 -1.13 12.58 -23.95
CA LYS A 91 -2.51 12.92 -24.27
C LYS A 91 -3.37 11.70 -24.11
N GLU A 92 -4.36 11.87 -23.25
CA GLU A 92 -5.45 10.94 -23.03
C GLU A 92 -5.02 9.75 -22.16
N TYR A 93 -5.06 9.96 -20.83
CA TYR A 93 -5.52 8.95 -19.86
C TYR A 93 -6.94 8.43 -20.20
N GLU A 94 -7.33 8.45 -21.46
CA GLU A 94 -8.68 8.20 -21.88
C GLU A 94 -9.02 6.73 -21.63
N ILE A 95 -9.72 6.58 -20.52
CA ILE A 95 -11.08 6.04 -20.47
C ILE A 95 -11.14 4.52 -20.28
N PHE A 96 -10.15 3.72 -20.66
CA PHE A 96 -10.37 2.26 -20.65
C PHE A 96 -10.01 1.52 -19.36
N THR A 97 -9.34 2.19 -18.42
CA THR A 97 -8.88 1.55 -17.18
C THR A 97 -9.36 2.24 -15.92
N ILE A 98 -10.12 3.35 -15.98
CA ILE A 98 -10.51 4.09 -14.76
C ILE A 98 -12.04 4.24 -14.68
N SER A 99 -12.62 3.82 -13.57
CA SER A 99 -14.01 4.10 -13.19
C SER A 99 -13.98 4.82 -11.84
N ASP A 100 -14.66 5.95 -11.73
CA ASP A 100 -14.78 6.70 -10.47
C ASP A 100 -13.43 7.08 -9.84
N GLY A 101 -12.45 7.43 -10.68
CA GLY A 101 -11.09 7.80 -10.24
C GLY A 101 -10.19 6.60 -9.86
N ARG A 102 -10.69 5.37 -9.95
CA ARG A 102 -9.98 4.14 -9.61
C ARG A 102 -9.68 3.28 -10.81
N CYS A 103 -8.51 2.66 -10.81
CA CYS A 103 -8.12 1.70 -11.82
C CYS A 103 -9.00 0.44 -11.73
N THR A 104 -9.53 -0.03 -12.87
CA THR A 104 -10.35 -1.23 -13.00
C THR A 104 -9.53 -2.47 -13.37
N LYS A 105 -8.23 -2.29 -13.65
CA LYS A 105 -7.31 -3.35 -14.09
C LYS A 105 -6.47 -3.91 -12.95
N CYS A 106 -5.89 -3.06 -12.09
CA CYS A 106 -5.09 -3.56 -10.98
C CYS A 106 -5.98 -4.15 -9.87
N PRO A 107 -5.51 -5.21 -9.18
CA PRO A 107 -6.29 -5.90 -8.16
C PRO A 107 -6.65 -5.00 -6.98
N GLY A 108 -5.82 -4.00 -6.67
CA GLY A 108 -6.05 -3.05 -5.58
C GLY A 108 -7.01 -1.91 -5.91
N ARG A 109 -7.54 -1.82 -7.14
CA ARG A 109 -8.37 -0.71 -7.62
C ARG A 109 -7.81 0.67 -7.25
N CYS A 110 -6.51 0.83 -7.43
CA CYS A 110 -5.75 1.97 -6.95
C CYS A 110 -6.13 3.27 -7.68
N MET A 111 -5.92 4.40 -7.03
CA MET A 111 -6.14 5.73 -7.61
C MET A 111 -5.22 5.97 -8.79
N LEU A 112 -5.62 6.86 -9.71
CA LEU A 112 -4.79 7.24 -10.85
C LEU A 112 -3.40 7.77 -10.45
N THR A 113 -3.31 8.45 -9.29
CA THR A 113 -2.05 8.95 -8.74
C THR A 113 -1.04 7.84 -8.44
N GLU A 114 -1.48 6.61 -8.23
CA GLU A 114 -0.60 5.44 -8.02
C GLU A 114 -0.09 4.82 -9.32
N HIS A 115 -0.36 5.44 -10.46
CA HIS A 115 0.06 4.94 -11.76
C HIS A 115 1.04 5.91 -12.41
N TYR A 116 1.99 5.35 -13.14
CA TYR A 116 2.98 6.09 -13.92
C TYR A 116 3.22 5.39 -15.25
N ILE A 117 3.71 6.14 -16.24
CA ILE A 117 4.03 5.60 -17.56
C ILE A 117 5.54 5.34 -17.65
N ALA A 118 5.92 4.12 -17.97
CA ALA A 118 7.33 3.78 -18.16
C ALA A 118 7.52 2.76 -19.28
N GLN A 119 8.69 2.80 -19.92
CA GLN A 119 9.18 1.81 -20.88
C GLN A 119 9.66 0.52 -20.18
N LYS A 120 8.81 0.00 -19.28
CA LYS A 120 9.13 -1.13 -18.42
C LYS A 120 7.94 -2.08 -18.33
N LEU A 121 8.22 -3.37 -18.12
CA LEU A 121 7.26 -4.39 -17.70
C LEU A 121 7.69 -5.00 -16.38
N ILE A 122 6.72 -5.43 -15.58
CA ILE A 122 6.98 -6.19 -14.35
C ILE A 122 6.75 -7.67 -14.66
N LYS A 123 7.81 -8.48 -14.58
CA LYS A 123 7.73 -9.92 -14.74
C LYS A 123 7.92 -10.62 -13.40
N GLN A 124 7.02 -11.53 -13.10
CA GLN A 124 7.19 -12.44 -11.98
C GLN A 124 7.98 -13.66 -12.46
N LEU A 125 9.21 -13.79 -11.99
CA LEU A 125 10.13 -14.84 -12.40
C LEU A 125 10.39 -15.78 -11.22
N THR A 126 10.33 -17.08 -11.48
CA THR A 126 10.86 -18.06 -10.54
C THR A 126 12.33 -18.24 -10.83
N ARG A 127 13.20 -17.84 -9.90
CA ARG A 127 14.65 -18.01 -10.01
C ARG A 127 15.18 -18.81 -8.84
N LYS A 128 16.29 -19.50 -9.06
CA LYS A 128 17.02 -20.09 -7.95
C LYS A 128 17.69 -19.00 -7.13
N THR A 129 17.77 -19.17 -5.82
CA THR A 129 18.37 -18.18 -4.92
C THR A 129 19.82 -17.85 -5.32
N ASP A 130 20.59 -18.84 -5.77
CA ASP A 130 21.96 -18.62 -6.25
C ASP A 130 22.02 -17.75 -7.51
N GLN A 131 21.11 -17.95 -8.46
CA GLN A 131 20.97 -17.13 -9.65
C GLN A 131 20.62 -15.69 -9.29
N VAL A 132 19.69 -15.48 -8.35
CA VAL A 132 19.35 -14.12 -7.90
C VAL A 132 20.58 -13.44 -7.29
N ILE A 133 21.34 -14.16 -6.45
CA ILE A 133 22.59 -13.63 -5.88
C ILE A 133 23.63 -13.33 -6.98
N MET A 134 23.70 -14.15 -8.03
CA MET A 134 24.60 -13.95 -9.17
C MET A 134 24.18 -12.78 -10.07
N ASP A 135 22.91 -12.65 -10.42
CA ASP A 135 22.39 -11.56 -11.25
C ASP A 135 22.62 -10.21 -10.58
N VAL A 136 22.46 -10.20 -9.25
CA VAL A 136 22.79 -9.09 -8.37
C VAL A 136 24.28 -8.73 -8.52
N ARG A 137 25.20 -9.70 -8.54
CA ARG A 137 26.65 -9.46 -8.77
C ARG A 137 26.95 -8.86 -10.15
N ASP A 138 26.37 -9.41 -11.20
CA ASP A 138 26.75 -9.07 -12.59
C ASP A 138 26.36 -7.63 -12.97
N LYS A 139 25.32 -7.07 -12.34
CA LYS A 139 24.96 -5.64 -12.46
C LYS A 139 26.07 -4.66 -12.01
N LYS A 140 27.11 -5.11 -11.31
CA LYS A 140 28.26 -4.24 -10.92
C LYS A 140 29.26 -4.00 -12.04
N GLY A 141 29.19 -4.70 -13.16
CA GLY A 141 30.22 -4.60 -14.20
C GLY A 141 31.64 -4.88 -13.68
N ILE A 142 31.76 -5.61 -12.56
CA ILE A 142 33.06 -6.04 -12.02
C ILE A 142 33.51 -7.22 -12.87
N PRO A 143 34.52 -7.06 -13.76
CA PRO A 143 35.03 -8.17 -14.54
C PRO A 143 35.88 -9.01 -13.59
N GLY A 144 35.35 -10.13 -13.10
CA GLY A 144 35.98 -10.88 -12.02
C GLY A 144 35.70 -12.37 -12.04
N LYS A 145 36.51 -13.10 -12.83
CA LYS A 145 36.91 -14.53 -12.75
C LYS A 145 35.93 -15.54 -12.12
N GLU A 146 35.48 -16.45 -12.97
CA GLU A 146 34.49 -17.55 -12.85
C GLU A 146 34.64 -18.57 -11.70
N ASN A 147 35.49 -18.41 -10.68
CA ASN A 147 35.74 -19.49 -9.71
C ASN A 147 35.73 -19.08 -8.22
N THR A 148 35.09 -17.97 -7.89
CA THR A 148 34.94 -17.58 -6.49
C THR A 148 33.72 -18.28 -5.86
N LYS A 149 34.02 -19.23 -4.95
CA LYS A 149 33.07 -19.88 -4.03
C LYS A 149 31.97 -18.91 -3.59
N LEU A 150 30.73 -19.37 -3.57
CA LEU A 150 29.55 -18.65 -3.08
C LEU A 150 29.92 -17.76 -1.89
N GLN A 151 29.75 -16.47 -2.11
CA GLN A 151 29.89 -15.44 -1.09
C GLN A 151 28.96 -15.74 0.09
N THR A 152 29.44 -15.43 1.28
CA THR A 152 28.75 -15.61 2.55
C THR A 152 27.54 -14.66 2.65
N ILE A 153 26.52 -15.03 3.44
CA ILE A 153 25.32 -14.19 3.69
C ILE A 153 25.65 -12.70 3.94
N PRO A 154 26.68 -12.34 4.74
CA PRO A 154 27.08 -10.93 4.93
C PRO A 154 27.44 -10.17 3.65
N GLU A 155 27.98 -10.84 2.63
CA GLU A 155 28.37 -10.19 1.38
C GLU A 155 27.14 -9.85 0.52
N THR A 156 26.13 -10.71 0.49
CA THR A 156 24.83 -10.42 -0.15
C THR A 156 24.13 -9.25 0.52
N LYS A 157 24.09 -9.23 1.86
CA LYS A 157 23.56 -8.10 2.65
C LYS A 157 24.24 -6.79 2.31
N LYS A 158 25.59 -6.79 2.35
CA LYS A 158 26.40 -5.62 1.99
C LYS A 158 26.17 -5.16 0.55
N PHE A 159 25.98 -6.09 -0.39
CA PHE A 159 25.69 -5.73 -1.77
C PHE A 159 24.40 -4.92 -1.84
N ILE A 160 23.33 -5.42 -1.23
CA ILE A 160 22.01 -4.83 -1.42
C ILE A 160 21.96 -3.45 -0.77
N SER A 161 22.60 -3.26 0.38
CA SER A 161 22.80 -1.93 0.98
C SER A 161 23.46 -0.95 0.00
N ILE A 162 24.51 -1.37 -0.73
CA ILE A 162 25.16 -0.55 -1.76
C ILE A 162 24.18 -0.20 -2.90
N GLN A 163 23.35 -1.15 -3.34
CA GLN A 163 22.40 -0.90 -4.42
C GLN A 163 21.30 0.05 -3.97
N LEU A 164 20.73 -0.10 -2.77
CA LEU A 164 19.75 0.83 -2.21
C LEU A 164 20.33 2.25 -2.11
N GLN A 165 21.58 2.38 -1.69
CA GLN A 165 22.28 3.66 -1.64
C GLN A 165 22.46 4.27 -3.05
N LYS A 166 22.74 3.45 -4.06
CA LYS A 166 22.85 3.89 -5.46
C LYS A 166 21.50 4.40 -5.98
N GLU A 167 20.42 3.66 -5.75
CA GLU A 167 19.06 4.09 -6.15
C GLU A 167 18.67 5.40 -5.44
N TYR A 168 18.93 5.51 -4.12
CA TYR A 168 18.72 6.76 -3.38
C TYR A 168 19.45 7.95 -4.03
N LYS A 169 20.72 7.78 -4.42
CA LYS A 169 21.49 8.85 -5.06
C LYS A 169 20.89 9.28 -6.40
N GLN A 170 20.35 8.34 -7.18
CA GLN A 170 19.66 8.65 -8.43
C GLN A 170 18.35 9.41 -8.17
N ILE A 171 17.59 9.02 -7.16
CA ILE A 171 16.37 9.72 -6.72
C ILE A 171 16.71 11.16 -6.30
N GLU A 172 17.73 11.33 -5.46
CA GLU A 172 18.20 12.64 -4.98
C GLU A 172 18.60 13.56 -6.15
N GLU A 173 19.42 13.06 -7.08
CA GLU A 173 19.85 13.80 -8.27
C GLU A 173 18.67 14.23 -9.15
N LEU A 174 17.67 13.36 -9.34
CA LEU A 174 16.49 13.66 -10.13
C LEU A 174 15.55 14.64 -9.44
N CYS A 175 15.36 14.53 -8.13
CA CYS A 175 14.58 15.48 -7.36
C CYS A 175 15.16 16.89 -7.44
N HIS A 176 16.49 17.03 -7.31
CA HIS A 176 17.14 18.33 -7.48
C HIS A 176 17.03 18.88 -8.92
N ARG A 177 17.16 18.01 -9.93
CA ARG A 177 16.97 18.38 -11.34
C ARG A 177 15.54 18.82 -11.63
N LEU A 178 14.55 18.12 -11.09
CA LEU A 178 13.14 18.49 -11.23
C LEU A 178 12.85 19.81 -10.54
N LYS A 179 13.35 19.98 -9.31
CA LYS A 179 13.18 21.22 -8.55
C LYS A 179 13.75 22.44 -9.29
N SER A 180 14.91 22.27 -9.92
CA SER A 180 15.55 23.35 -10.68
C SER A 180 14.85 23.68 -12.02
N SER A 181 14.05 22.75 -12.56
CA SER A 181 13.38 22.91 -13.86
C SER A 181 11.88 23.19 -13.76
N CYS A 182 11.25 22.87 -12.62
CA CYS A 182 9.79 22.90 -12.44
C CYS A 182 9.43 23.61 -11.13
N ILE A 183 8.87 24.83 -11.21
CA ILE A 183 8.40 25.59 -10.04
C ILE A 183 7.04 25.09 -9.54
N GLU A 184 6.24 24.51 -10.42
CA GLU A 184 4.83 24.16 -10.16
C GLU A 184 4.63 22.70 -9.69
N PHE A 185 5.68 21.87 -9.74
CA PHE A 185 5.58 20.46 -9.37
C PHE A 185 5.99 20.25 -7.91
N ASP A 186 5.04 19.79 -7.08
CA ASP A 186 5.29 19.50 -5.67
C ASP A 186 5.95 18.14 -5.49
N ILE A 187 7.27 18.10 -5.72
CA ILE A 187 8.10 16.91 -5.54
C ILE A 187 8.01 16.40 -4.09
N ALA A 188 7.82 17.30 -3.13
CA ALA A 188 7.78 16.94 -1.72
C ALA A 188 6.53 16.12 -1.41
N ASP A 189 5.38 16.44 -2.01
CA ASP A 189 4.13 15.67 -1.85
C ASP A 189 4.24 14.24 -2.43
N GLU A 190 4.87 14.11 -3.61
CA GLU A 190 5.09 12.80 -4.23
C GLU A 190 6.10 11.94 -3.44
N LEU A 191 7.18 12.56 -2.93
CA LEU A 191 8.10 11.88 -2.01
C LEU A 191 7.39 11.48 -0.72
N TYR A 192 6.56 12.35 -0.16
CA TYR A 192 5.80 12.07 1.07
C TYR A 192 4.86 10.88 0.88
N THR A 193 4.11 10.85 -0.22
CA THR A 193 3.24 9.72 -0.57
C THR A 193 4.03 8.42 -0.60
N PHE A 194 5.18 8.41 -1.29
CA PHE A 194 6.05 7.23 -1.35
C PHE A 194 6.65 6.84 0.01
N ILE A 195 7.07 7.82 0.84
CA ILE A 195 7.55 7.58 2.20
C ILE A 195 6.49 6.88 3.03
N MET A 196 5.22 7.32 2.92
CA MET A 196 4.11 6.68 3.61
C MET A 196 3.88 5.24 3.13
N GLU A 197 4.00 4.99 1.82
CA GLU A 197 3.94 3.62 1.28
C GLU A 197 5.10 2.75 1.78
N LEU A 198 6.33 3.27 1.82
CA LEU A 198 7.48 2.54 2.37
C LEU A 198 7.29 2.24 3.85
N LYS A 199 6.79 3.19 4.66
CA LYS A 199 6.47 2.96 6.07
C LYS A 199 5.40 1.89 6.26
N ASN A 200 4.36 1.88 5.44
CA ASN A 200 3.34 0.82 5.50
C ASN A 200 3.94 -0.56 5.18
N ASN A 201 4.88 -0.64 4.24
CA ASN A 201 5.57 -1.89 3.94
C ASN A 201 6.60 -2.27 5.00
N TYR A 202 7.22 -1.28 5.65
CA TYR A 202 8.21 -1.47 6.71
C TYR A 202 7.66 -2.35 7.84
N ASP A 203 6.40 -2.15 8.23
CA ASP A 203 5.74 -2.93 9.27
C ASP A 203 5.55 -4.42 8.90
N THR A 204 5.64 -4.75 7.61
CA THR A 204 5.56 -6.14 7.13
C THR A 204 6.92 -6.85 7.04
N LEU A 205 8.01 -6.10 7.25
CA LEU A 205 9.38 -6.65 7.23
C LEU A 205 9.67 -7.34 8.57
N ASN A 206 10.10 -8.60 8.52
CA ASN A 206 10.50 -9.38 9.69
C ASN A 206 12.02 -9.36 9.91
N SER A 207 12.79 -9.17 8.85
CA SER A 207 14.25 -9.08 8.97
C SER A 207 14.70 -7.76 9.59
N LYS A 208 15.43 -7.85 10.70
CA LYS A 208 16.09 -6.69 11.34
C LYS A 208 17.07 -5.97 10.42
N PHE A 209 17.79 -6.71 9.57
CA PHE A 209 18.73 -6.10 8.63
C PHE A 209 17.97 -5.27 7.60
N VAL A 210 16.90 -5.82 7.03
CA VAL A 210 16.09 -5.13 6.02
C VAL A 210 15.33 -3.96 6.60
N GLN A 211 14.81 -4.09 7.83
CA GLN A 211 14.25 -2.98 8.59
C GLN A 211 15.26 -1.83 8.72
N LEU A 212 16.49 -2.09 9.17
CA LEU A 212 17.51 -1.05 9.30
C LEU A 212 17.82 -0.34 7.98
N GLU A 213 17.94 -1.08 6.87
CA GLU A 213 18.19 -0.48 5.55
C GLU A 213 16.98 0.33 5.05
N ALA A 214 15.76 -0.15 5.28
CA ALA A 214 14.53 0.55 4.93
C ALA A 214 14.35 1.82 5.77
N GLU A 215 14.60 1.76 7.08
CA GLU A 215 14.54 2.92 8.00
C GLU A 215 15.57 3.99 7.62
N HIS A 216 16.79 3.56 7.29
CA HIS A 216 17.83 4.46 6.80
C HIS A 216 17.39 5.16 5.50
N LEU A 217 16.86 4.41 4.52
CA LEU A 217 16.35 4.98 3.28
C LEU A 217 15.19 5.96 3.53
N ILE A 218 14.22 5.59 4.36
CA ILE A 218 13.08 6.45 4.75
C ILE A 218 13.60 7.76 5.33
N THR A 219 14.55 7.67 6.28
CA THR A 219 15.16 8.86 6.91
C THR A 219 15.85 9.75 5.88
N CYS A 220 16.57 9.16 4.92
CA CYS A 220 17.21 9.92 3.84
C CYS A 220 16.18 10.62 2.92
N LEU A 221 15.08 9.93 2.58
CA LEU A 221 14.01 10.49 1.75
C LEU A 221 13.23 11.59 2.49
N GLU A 222 13.00 11.44 3.79
CA GLU A 222 12.38 12.48 4.63
C GLU A 222 13.24 13.74 4.66
N ARG A 223 14.55 13.60 4.90
CA ARG A 223 15.48 14.74 4.84
C ARG A 223 15.47 15.39 3.47
N LEU A 224 15.49 14.61 2.39
CA LEU A 224 15.42 15.13 1.03
C LEU A 224 14.12 15.92 0.81
N SER A 225 12.98 15.39 1.26
CA SER A 225 11.69 16.09 1.19
C SER A 225 11.73 17.43 1.95
N ASP A 226 12.27 17.45 3.17
CA ASP A 226 12.41 18.67 3.97
C ASP A 226 13.31 19.71 3.28
N ASP A 227 14.45 19.28 2.74
CA ASP A 227 15.38 20.15 2.01
C ASP A 227 14.71 20.74 0.77
N LEU A 228 13.88 19.95 0.08
CA LEU A 228 13.07 20.39 -1.06
C LEU A 228 11.92 21.33 -0.66
N GLN A 229 11.42 21.31 0.56
CA GLN A 229 10.43 22.29 1.03
C GLN A 229 11.09 23.61 1.46
N GLN A 230 12.22 23.55 2.15
CA GLN A 230 12.89 24.74 2.72
C GLN A 230 13.52 25.67 1.68
N THR A 231 13.93 25.16 0.53
CA THR A 231 14.57 25.96 -0.52
C THR A 231 13.59 26.69 -1.45
N LEU A 232 12.29 26.75 -1.09
CA LEU A 232 11.34 27.66 -1.74
C LEU A 232 11.62 29.09 -1.25
N PRO A 233 12.06 30.04 -2.10
CA PRO A 233 12.23 31.41 -1.69
C PRO A 233 10.85 31.95 -1.27
N SER A 234 10.75 32.41 -0.02
CA SER A 234 9.63 33.18 0.53
C SER A 234 9.48 34.50 -0.23
N THR A 235 9.09 34.42 -1.49
CA THR A 235 8.91 35.58 -2.34
C THR A 235 7.53 36.12 -1.97
N PRO A 236 7.42 37.35 -1.43
CA PRO A 236 6.13 37.92 -1.10
C PRO A 236 5.32 38.03 -2.40
N LEU A 237 4.21 37.29 -2.46
CA LEU A 237 3.26 37.20 -3.59
C LEU A 237 2.49 38.51 -3.87
N SER A 238 3.09 39.67 -3.57
CA SER A 238 2.47 40.99 -3.57
C SER A 238 2.68 41.79 -4.88
N ALA A 239 3.57 41.36 -5.78
CA ALA A 239 4.00 42.24 -6.88
C ALA A 239 3.53 41.88 -8.31
N TYR A 240 2.79 40.78 -8.54
CA TYR A 240 2.51 40.31 -9.92
C TYR A 240 1.04 40.19 -10.35
N PHE A 241 0.07 40.69 -9.57
CA PHE A 241 -1.31 40.87 -10.05
C PHE A 241 -1.74 42.34 -10.02
N ASN A 242 -1.17 43.14 -10.93
CA ASN A 242 -1.81 44.37 -11.39
C ASN A 242 -2.53 44.09 -12.71
N TYR A 243 -3.70 43.45 -12.64
CA TYR A 243 -4.74 43.60 -13.66
C TYR A 243 -5.88 44.40 -13.04
N SER A 244 -6.21 45.52 -13.69
CA SER A 244 -7.20 46.50 -13.25
C SER A 244 -8.64 45.94 -13.21
N PRO A 245 -9.52 46.56 -12.41
CA PRO A 245 -10.74 45.96 -11.90
C PRO A 245 -11.92 46.12 -12.87
N VAL A 246 -12.68 45.04 -13.06
CA VAL A 246 -14.08 45.11 -13.50
C VAL A 246 -14.96 44.78 -12.30
N GLU A 247 -16.01 45.57 -12.16
CA GLU A 247 -16.78 45.82 -10.96
C GLU A 247 -17.52 44.59 -10.39
N ASN A 248 -17.23 44.34 -9.11
CA ASN A 248 -18.19 44.22 -8.01
C ASN A 248 -19.35 43.21 -8.15
N ARG A 249 -19.10 41.97 -7.67
CA ARG A 249 -20.10 41.15 -7.00
C ARG A 249 -19.65 40.80 -5.58
N ASN A 250 -20.32 41.44 -4.63
CA ASN A 250 -20.41 41.05 -3.23
C ASN A 250 -20.84 39.57 -3.09
N THR A 251 -20.00 38.71 -2.53
CA THR A 251 -20.47 37.54 -1.79
C THR A 251 -19.60 37.29 -0.56
N ASN A 252 -20.07 37.89 0.54
CA ASN A 252 -19.88 37.43 1.90
C ASN A 252 -20.60 36.06 2.02
N ARG A 253 -19.89 34.94 2.20
CA ARG A 253 -20.52 33.63 2.49
C ARG A 253 -20.31 33.28 3.97
N GLN A 254 -21.22 33.80 4.79
CA GLN A 254 -21.62 33.15 6.04
C GLN A 254 -22.49 31.94 5.71
N PHE A 255 -22.24 30.84 6.42
CA PHE A 255 -23.08 29.64 6.39
C PHE A 255 -24.48 29.95 6.95
N PRO A 256 -25.58 29.57 6.27
CA PRO A 256 -26.91 29.76 6.80
C PRO A 256 -27.28 28.68 7.82
N ARG A 257 -27.82 29.14 8.95
CA ARG A 257 -28.66 28.37 9.87
C ARG A 257 -29.93 27.92 9.12
N PHE A 258 -30.27 26.64 9.23
CA PHE A 258 -31.59 26.15 8.82
C PHE A 258 -32.58 26.25 9.98
N SER A 259 -33.75 26.81 9.70
CA SER A 259 -34.99 26.59 10.46
C SER A 259 -36.13 26.29 9.48
N THR A 260 -36.87 25.25 9.85
CA THR A 260 -38.05 24.59 9.30
C THR A 260 -39.02 25.38 8.41
N SER A 261 -39.44 24.79 7.27
CA SER A 261 -40.84 24.40 6.99
C SER A 261 -40.99 23.74 5.59
N SER A 262 -41.86 22.72 5.54
CA SER A 262 -42.67 22.16 4.42
C SER A 262 -42.40 22.68 3.00
N ASP A 263 -42.20 21.88 1.95
CA ASP A 263 -43.04 20.79 1.47
C ASP A 263 -42.29 19.90 0.45
N LYS A 264 -42.87 18.70 0.28
CA LYS A 264 -42.66 17.61 -0.70
C LYS A 264 -41.74 17.88 -1.91
N GLU A 265 -40.72 17.03 -2.08
CA GLU A 265 -40.58 16.10 -3.22
C GLU A 265 -39.34 15.18 -3.06
N LYS A 266 -39.52 13.92 -3.44
CA LYS A 266 -38.60 12.78 -3.25
C LYS A 266 -37.59 12.73 -4.40
N PRO A 267 -36.29 12.55 -4.13
CA PRO A 267 -35.54 11.56 -4.90
C PRO A 267 -34.58 10.71 -4.04
N GLU A 268 -34.50 9.44 -4.42
CA GLU A 268 -33.64 8.41 -3.84
C GLU A 268 -32.16 8.81 -3.93
N LYS A 269 -31.48 8.82 -2.77
CA LYS A 269 -30.03 8.96 -2.66
C LYS A 269 -29.45 7.63 -2.20
N SER A 270 -28.79 6.92 -3.10
CA SER A 270 -27.80 5.91 -2.77
C SER A 270 -26.53 6.62 -2.33
N VAL A 271 -26.33 6.67 -1.01
CA VAL A 271 -25.07 7.10 -0.39
C VAL A 271 -24.20 5.85 -0.26
N GLU A 272 -23.26 5.66 -1.16
CA GLU A 272 -22.20 4.66 -0.97
C GLU A 272 -20.91 5.40 -0.54
N SER A 273 -20.57 5.20 0.73
CA SER A 273 -19.40 5.73 1.41
C SER A 273 -18.13 5.02 0.93
N SER A 274 -17.17 5.79 0.43
CA SER A 274 -15.82 5.33 0.09
C SER A 274 -15.05 4.91 1.35
N SER A 275 -15.10 3.62 1.68
CA SER A 275 -14.38 3.01 2.81
C SER A 275 -12.95 2.65 2.42
N GLU A 276 -11.98 3.55 2.63
CA GLU A 276 -10.57 3.27 2.34
C GLU A 276 -9.61 3.46 3.53
N SER A 277 -10.13 3.44 4.77
CA SER A 277 -9.32 3.67 5.99
C SER A 277 -9.54 2.64 7.12
N CYS A 278 -9.90 1.39 6.81
CA CYS A 278 -10.34 0.43 7.86
C CYS A 278 -9.29 -0.65 8.23
N SER A 279 -7.98 -0.35 8.21
CA SER A 279 -6.97 -1.23 8.84
C SER A 279 -6.48 -0.73 10.21
N THR A 280 -6.65 0.57 10.51
CA THR A 280 -6.04 1.23 11.68
C THR A 280 -6.49 0.65 13.04
N TYR A 281 -7.62 -0.06 13.08
CA TYR A 281 -8.25 -0.54 14.31
C TYR A 281 -8.29 -2.06 14.46
N VAL A 282 -7.72 -2.80 13.50
CA VAL A 282 -7.71 -4.27 13.51
C VAL A 282 -6.92 -4.83 14.71
N GLU A 283 -5.90 -4.11 15.18
CA GLU A 283 -5.06 -4.51 16.31
C GLU A 283 -5.70 -4.33 17.70
N TYR A 284 -6.93 -3.84 17.76
CA TYR A 284 -7.60 -3.55 19.02
C TYR A 284 -8.61 -4.65 19.36
N SER A 285 -8.66 -5.04 20.63
CA SER A 285 -9.76 -5.87 21.13
C SER A 285 -11.07 -5.09 21.11
N THR A 286 -12.22 -5.77 21.08
CA THR A 286 -13.54 -5.11 21.03
C THR A 286 -13.73 -4.16 22.22
N ASN A 287 -13.33 -4.57 23.43
CA ASN A 287 -13.39 -3.71 24.62
C ASN A 287 -12.50 -2.47 24.51
N ARG A 288 -11.28 -2.63 23.95
CA ARG A 288 -10.36 -1.49 23.77
C ARG A 288 -10.91 -0.49 22.75
N LEU A 289 -11.55 -0.97 21.67
CA LEU A 289 -12.22 -0.11 20.71
C LEU A 289 -13.41 0.64 21.31
N LEU A 290 -14.22 -0.01 22.14
CA LEU A 290 -15.34 0.66 22.82
C LEU A 290 -14.86 1.78 23.76
N GLN A 291 -13.78 1.53 24.49
CA GLN A 291 -13.15 2.56 25.31
C GLN A 291 -12.64 3.72 24.45
N THR A 292 -11.92 3.41 23.37
CA THR A 292 -11.36 4.41 22.46
C THR A 292 -12.46 5.23 21.79
N TYR A 293 -13.56 4.60 21.39
CA TYR A 293 -14.75 5.27 20.86
C TYR A 293 -15.34 6.26 21.86
N SER A 294 -15.49 5.83 23.12
CA SER A 294 -16.03 6.68 24.19
C SER A 294 -15.13 7.89 24.44
N ASP A 295 -13.81 7.68 24.48
CA ASP A 295 -12.82 8.74 24.68
C ASP A 295 -12.86 9.75 23.51
N LEU A 296 -12.91 9.28 22.27
CA LEU A 296 -12.97 10.13 21.07
C LEU A 296 -14.29 10.89 20.96
N MET A 297 -15.41 10.27 21.34
CA MET A 297 -16.71 10.94 21.42
C MET A 297 -16.66 12.09 22.44
N ASN A 298 -16.06 11.88 23.61
CA ASN A 298 -15.89 12.93 24.62
C ASN A 298 -14.97 14.07 24.13
N MET A 299 -14.02 13.76 23.25
CA MET A 299 -13.13 14.75 22.62
C MET A 299 -13.74 15.46 21.41
N GLY A 300 -14.94 15.07 20.95
CA GLY A 300 -15.58 15.62 19.75
C GLY A 300 -14.94 15.19 18.43
N ASN A 301 -14.17 14.09 18.43
CA ASN A 301 -13.50 13.59 17.22
C ASN A 301 -14.39 12.61 16.44
N HIS A 302 -15.41 13.14 15.78
CA HIS A 302 -16.42 12.34 15.08
C HIS A 302 -15.87 11.51 13.92
N GLU A 303 -14.86 11.99 13.21
CA GLU A 303 -14.27 11.28 12.06
C GLU A 303 -13.66 9.94 12.47
N ARG A 304 -12.88 9.92 13.56
CA ARG A 304 -12.32 8.67 14.08
C ARG A 304 -13.38 7.75 14.69
N CYS A 305 -14.46 8.29 15.23
CA CYS A 305 -15.59 7.50 15.70
C CYS A 305 -16.28 6.73 14.57
N ILE A 306 -16.40 7.33 13.37
CA ILE A 306 -16.95 6.66 12.19
C ILE A 306 -16.05 5.47 11.80
N ALA A 307 -14.73 5.66 11.75
CA ALA A 307 -13.81 4.57 11.42
C ALA A 307 -13.86 3.39 12.42
N ILE A 308 -14.10 3.67 13.71
CA ILE A 308 -14.32 2.62 14.73
C ILE A 308 -15.69 1.93 14.53
N GLN A 309 -16.74 2.68 14.20
CA GLN A 309 -18.04 2.10 13.87
C GLN A 309 -17.98 1.18 12.64
N ASP A 310 -17.19 1.55 11.62
CA ASP A 310 -16.94 0.71 10.45
C ASP A 310 -16.24 -0.59 10.83
N GLU A 311 -15.23 -0.52 11.71
CA GLU A 311 -14.56 -1.73 12.22
C GLU A 311 -15.51 -2.62 13.03
N PHE A 312 -16.40 -2.05 13.85
CA PHE A 312 -17.44 -2.83 14.52
C PHE A 312 -18.39 -3.48 13.51
N HIS A 313 -18.79 -2.78 12.45
CA HIS A 313 -19.61 -3.36 11.39
C HIS A 313 -18.91 -4.54 10.73
N ARG A 314 -17.63 -4.39 10.41
CA ARG A 314 -16.83 -5.49 9.84
C ARG A 314 -16.80 -6.72 10.75
N ARG A 315 -16.66 -6.54 12.06
CA ARG A 315 -16.70 -7.64 13.04
C ARG A 315 -18.08 -8.31 13.09
N CYS A 316 -19.16 -7.53 13.11
CA CYS A 316 -20.53 -8.06 13.07
C CYS A 316 -20.83 -8.88 11.80
N HIS A 317 -20.09 -8.64 10.71
CA HIS A 317 -20.21 -9.38 9.45
C HIS A 317 -19.16 -10.48 9.28
N GLY A 318 -18.27 -10.71 10.26
CA GLY A 318 -17.18 -11.69 10.18
C GLY A 318 -16.05 -11.30 9.21
N GLN A 319 -15.97 -10.03 8.82
CA GLN A 319 -14.95 -9.50 7.91
C GLN A 319 -13.69 -9.00 8.63
N SER A 320 -13.72 -8.94 9.96
CA SER A 320 -12.59 -8.66 10.84
C SER A 320 -12.71 -9.54 12.08
N ILE A 321 -11.57 -10.07 12.55
CA ILE A 321 -11.46 -10.82 13.81
C ILE A 321 -10.97 -9.94 14.96
N GLY A 322 -10.51 -8.72 14.67
CA GLY A 322 -9.81 -7.88 15.63
C GLY A 322 -8.57 -8.54 16.24
N TYR A 323 -8.11 -7.99 17.36
CA TYR A 323 -7.06 -8.60 18.15
C TYR A 323 -7.61 -9.79 18.96
N LEU A 324 -6.95 -10.93 18.84
CA LEU A 324 -7.27 -12.15 19.57
C LEU A 324 -6.25 -12.39 20.68
N THR A 325 -6.75 -12.73 21.88
CA THR A 325 -5.91 -13.34 22.91
C THR A 325 -5.46 -14.73 22.47
N GLU A 326 -4.42 -15.29 23.10
CA GLU A 326 -3.93 -16.64 22.79
C GLU A 326 -5.05 -17.70 22.83
N ASP A 327 -5.90 -17.66 23.87
CA ASP A 327 -7.05 -18.58 24.00
C ASP A 327 -8.09 -18.40 22.89
N SER A 328 -8.36 -17.14 22.50
CA SER A 328 -9.31 -16.82 21.44
C SER A 328 -8.78 -17.24 20.07
N LEU A 329 -7.48 -17.07 19.84
CA LEU A 329 -6.80 -17.52 18.62
C LEU A 329 -6.85 -19.05 18.50
N LEU A 330 -6.57 -19.77 19.59
CA LEU A 330 -6.68 -21.23 19.59
C LEU A 330 -8.11 -21.69 19.32
N SER A 331 -9.10 -21.01 19.90
CA SER A 331 -10.53 -21.28 19.66
C SER A 331 -10.92 -21.01 18.21
N PHE A 332 -10.45 -19.89 17.63
CA PHE A 332 -10.64 -19.56 16.23
C PHE A 332 -10.04 -20.63 15.31
N CYS A 333 -8.80 -21.06 15.55
CA CYS A 333 -8.15 -22.11 14.77
C CYS A 333 -8.94 -23.43 14.80
N LYS A 334 -9.51 -23.81 15.95
CA LYS A 334 -10.39 -24.98 16.06
C LYS A 334 -11.68 -24.84 15.26
N LEU A 335 -12.32 -23.67 15.31
CA LEU A 335 -13.53 -23.36 14.55
C LEU A 335 -13.25 -23.35 13.04
N TYR A 336 -12.15 -22.73 12.62
CA TYR A 336 -11.73 -22.68 11.22
C TYR A 336 -11.44 -24.07 10.65
N ASN A 337 -10.68 -24.90 11.37
CA ASN A 337 -10.44 -26.29 10.97
C ASN A 337 -11.74 -27.11 10.87
N ARG A 338 -12.72 -26.86 11.75
CA ARG A 338 -14.05 -27.49 11.64
C ARG A 338 -14.75 -27.05 10.35
N CYS A 339 -14.74 -25.74 10.07
CA CYS A 339 -15.38 -25.18 8.87
C CYS A 339 -14.76 -25.72 7.57
N GLN A 340 -13.43 -25.95 7.52
CA GLN A 340 -12.75 -26.54 6.35
C GLN A 340 -13.28 -27.94 5.96
N ASN A 341 -13.90 -28.66 6.89
CA ASN A 341 -14.46 -29.99 6.64
C ASN A 341 -15.96 -29.98 6.33
N GLU A 342 -16.60 -28.81 6.34
CA GLU A 342 -18.03 -28.67 6.07
C GLU A 342 -18.31 -28.29 4.60
N LYS A 343 -19.47 -28.70 4.09
CA LYS A 343 -19.89 -28.34 2.72
C LYS A 343 -20.19 -26.84 2.62
N PRO A 344 -19.84 -26.17 1.50
CA PRO A 344 -20.08 -24.73 1.31
C PRO A 344 -21.55 -24.30 1.53
N ASP A 345 -22.51 -25.12 1.08
CA ASP A 345 -23.94 -24.83 1.29
C ASP A 345 -24.35 -24.86 2.77
N SER A 346 -23.73 -25.74 3.56
CA SER A 346 -23.95 -25.82 5.01
C SER A 346 -23.38 -24.59 5.71
N LEU A 347 -22.14 -24.22 5.34
CA LEU A 347 -21.47 -23.03 5.86
C LEU A 347 -22.24 -21.75 5.54
N SER A 348 -22.75 -21.61 4.31
CA SER A 348 -23.55 -20.44 3.90
C SER A 348 -24.83 -20.29 4.73
N LYS A 349 -25.53 -21.40 5.02
CA LYS A 349 -26.71 -21.38 5.90
C LYS A 349 -26.36 -21.01 7.34
N LYS A 350 -25.25 -21.55 7.86
CA LYS A 350 -24.74 -21.18 9.20
C LYS A 350 -24.34 -19.71 9.27
N GLN A 351 -23.69 -19.17 8.24
CA GLN A 351 -23.33 -17.75 8.15
C GLN A 351 -24.57 -16.88 8.30
N ILE A 352 -25.62 -17.14 7.52
CA ILE A 352 -26.87 -16.35 7.55
C ILE A 352 -27.52 -16.43 8.94
N ALA A 353 -27.60 -17.63 9.54
CA ALA A 353 -28.18 -17.82 10.86
C ALA A 353 -27.39 -17.07 11.95
N LEU A 354 -26.06 -17.13 11.89
CA LEU A 354 -25.19 -16.50 12.88
C LEU A 354 -25.15 -14.98 12.71
N GLN A 355 -25.12 -14.47 11.47
CA GLN A 355 -25.26 -13.03 11.19
C GLN A 355 -26.58 -12.49 11.75
N LYS A 356 -27.68 -13.21 11.57
CA LYS A 356 -28.97 -12.84 12.16
C LYS A 356 -28.89 -12.80 13.69
N ALA A 357 -28.31 -13.82 14.33
CA ALA A 357 -28.15 -13.84 15.78
C ALA A 357 -27.30 -12.68 16.31
N VAL A 358 -26.24 -12.30 15.59
CA VAL A 358 -25.43 -11.11 15.92
C VAL A 358 -26.26 -9.84 15.78
N LEU A 359 -27.01 -9.68 14.68
CA LEU A 359 -27.87 -8.52 14.44
C LEU A 359 -28.95 -8.36 15.52
N ASP A 360 -29.62 -9.46 15.88
CA ASP A 360 -30.65 -9.49 16.93
C ASP A 360 -30.11 -9.03 18.29
N ILE A 361 -28.84 -9.31 18.60
CA ILE A 361 -28.19 -8.84 19.84
C ILE A 361 -27.78 -7.36 19.74
N THR A 362 -27.34 -6.92 18.56
CA THR A 362 -26.90 -5.53 18.38
C THR A 362 -28.05 -4.53 18.28
N ASP A 363 -29.25 -4.97 17.88
CA ASP A 363 -30.46 -4.12 17.72
C ASP A 363 -30.18 -2.87 16.87
N GLU A 364 -29.59 -3.07 15.69
CA GLU A 364 -29.11 -2.03 14.74
C GLU A 364 -28.01 -1.09 15.27
N ASN A 365 -27.74 -1.07 16.57
CA ASN A 365 -26.68 -0.30 17.18
C ASN A 365 -25.40 -1.14 17.30
N VAL A 366 -24.45 -0.89 16.39
CA VAL A 366 -23.18 -1.61 16.32
C VAL A 366 -22.34 -1.55 17.62
N LEU A 367 -22.57 -0.55 18.49
CA LEU A 367 -21.87 -0.42 19.77
C LEU A 367 -22.30 -1.51 20.79
N ASN A 368 -23.46 -2.14 20.57
CA ASN A 368 -23.93 -3.27 21.36
C ASN A 368 -23.16 -4.56 21.05
N ILE A 369 -22.13 -4.53 20.19
CA ILE A 369 -21.24 -5.66 19.92
C ILE A 369 -20.61 -6.25 21.20
N ALA A 370 -20.44 -5.46 22.27
CA ALA A 370 -19.99 -5.96 23.57
C ALA A 370 -20.89 -7.04 24.18
N ASN A 371 -22.18 -7.07 23.80
CA ASN A 371 -23.14 -8.05 24.28
C ASN A 371 -23.13 -9.33 23.43
N VAL A 372 -22.45 -9.33 22.28
CA VAL A 372 -22.36 -10.50 21.41
C VAL A 372 -21.36 -11.49 22.01
N PRO A 373 -21.74 -12.76 22.22
CA PRO A 373 -20.81 -13.78 22.67
C PRO A 373 -19.59 -13.86 21.74
N ASN A 374 -18.39 -13.81 22.31
CA ASN A 374 -17.16 -13.84 21.52
C ASN A 374 -17.09 -15.07 20.60
N GLU A 375 -17.62 -16.21 21.06
CA GLU A 375 -17.72 -17.44 20.27
C GLU A 375 -18.50 -17.25 18.97
N HIS A 376 -19.58 -16.46 18.98
CA HIS A 376 -20.35 -16.16 17.77
C HIS A 376 -19.55 -15.31 16.78
N LEU A 377 -18.80 -14.32 17.26
CA LEU A 377 -17.95 -13.48 16.39
C LEU A 377 -16.82 -14.30 15.76
N LEU A 378 -16.17 -15.17 16.55
CA LEU A 378 -15.11 -16.05 16.07
C LEU A 378 -15.63 -17.09 15.07
N GLU A 379 -16.76 -17.72 15.35
CA GLU A 379 -17.37 -18.69 14.44
C GLU A 379 -17.81 -18.04 13.13
N LEU A 380 -18.40 -16.84 13.20
CA LEU A 380 -18.81 -16.09 12.00
C LEU A 380 -17.60 -15.75 11.13
N ALA A 381 -16.53 -15.25 11.73
CA ALA A 381 -15.30 -14.93 10.99
C ALA A 381 -14.64 -16.18 10.39
N ALA A 382 -14.64 -17.31 11.11
CA ALA A 382 -14.12 -18.58 10.60
C ALA A 382 -14.92 -19.07 9.38
N ILE A 383 -16.26 -18.99 9.43
CA ILE A 383 -17.14 -19.34 8.31
C ILE A 383 -16.87 -18.45 7.09
N VAL A 384 -16.79 -17.12 7.29
CA VAL A 384 -16.52 -16.16 6.20
C VAL A 384 -15.16 -16.42 5.54
N LEU A 385 -14.13 -16.68 6.33
CA LEU A 385 -12.80 -16.99 5.82
C LEU A 385 -12.78 -18.31 5.03
N SER A 386 -13.44 -19.35 5.55
CA SER A 386 -13.57 -20.64 4.86
C SER A 386 -14.29 -20.51 3.52
N LEU A 387 -15.41 -19.78 3.47
CA LEU A 387 -16.16 -19.57 2.23
C LEU A 387 -15.37 -18.79 1.17
N LYS A 388 -14.59 -17.79 1.59
CA LYS A 388 -13.69 -17.06 0.68
C LYS A 388 -12.66 -17.99 0.03
N ASN A 389 -12.04 -18.86 0.80
CA ASN A 389 -11.01 -19.75 0.28
C ASN A 389 -11.55 -20.78 -0.73
N VAL A 390 -12.81 -21.20 -0.61
CA VAL A 390 -13.45 -22.08 -1.62
C VAL A 390 -13.68 -21.35 -2.94
N SER A 391 -13.94 -20.04 -2.93
CA SER A 391 -14.20 -19.27 -4.17
C SER A 391 -12.95 -19.05 -5.04
N PHE A 392 -11.76 -19.34 -4.53
CA PHE A 392 -10.48 -19.21 -5.24
C PHE A 392 -9.89 -20.54 -5.72
N ALA A 393 -10.48 -21.67 -5.35
CA ALA A 393 -10.08 -23.01 -5.78
C ALA A 393 -10.97 -23.50 -6.92
#